data_AF-A0A1I8ASG8-F1
#
_entry.id   AF-A0A1I8ASG8-F1
#
_cell.length_a   1.000
_cell.length_b   1.000
_cell.length_c   1.000
_cell.angle_alpha   90.00
_cell.angle_beta   90.00
_cell.angle_gamma   90.00
#
_symmetry.space_group_name_H-M   'P 1'
#
loop_
_entity.id
_entity.type
_entity.pdbx_description
1 polymer ?
#
loop_
_entity_poly.entity_id
_entity_poly.type
_entity_poly.pdbx_seq_one_letter_code
_entity_poly.pdbx_strand_id
1 'polypeptide(L)'
;MRTLFAFSASKHFQKRQAHEALPSTVGRFLKKCSSSNKTFKRTYGCIAKVPRRCMTFDKRAQVDLSGTVRKAEAVLAPSDLFKIQCATNCTERLEETWTMCSAKEQKLLIKSRSKEDVLWRCKAAEIHVKLTGSQSIIPSWPVFSHCAEKGWHDAAMDFYRKQSDEKKMELFLYEWMRALKEKDFHLVRRMNAEKEFTIEFDLFRELVREWRYKGMKRFLKQKEATQVPGDCLVPEIEQFEKKVNMVVSVIKSNK
;
A
#
# COMPACT_ATOMS: atom_id res chain seq x y z
N MET A 1 -26.07 47.88 11.89
CA MET A 1 -24.98 46.92 11.59
C MET A 1 -24.67 46.15 12.88
N ARG A 2 -25.23 44.94 13.07
CA ARG A 2 -24.85 43.88 14.05
C ARG A 2 -26.05 42.96 14.33
N THR A 3 -26.11 41.80 13.67
CA THR A 3 -26.60 40.51 14.21
C THR A 3 -26.58 39.43 13.12
N LEU A 4 -25.38 38.93 12.80
CA LEU A 4 -25.18 37.72 11.97
C LEU A 4 -24.06 36.85 12.58
N PHE A 5 -24.18 36.53 13.87
CA PHE A 5 -23.28 35.57 14.54
C PHE A 5 -24.05 34.79 15.62
N ALA A 6 -25.03 33.97 15.20
CA ALA A 6 -25.69 33.03 16.14
C ALA A 6 -25.98 31.64 15.53
N PHE A 7 -25.96 31.48 14.20
CA PHE A 7 -26.35 30.22 13.56
C PHE A 7 -25.21 29.19 13.34
N SER A 8 -23.95 29.57 13.57
CA SER A 8 -22.79 28.67 13.41
C SER A 8 -22.49 27.83 14.66
N ALA A 9 -22.73 28.38 15.86
CA ALA A 9 -22.44 27.71 17.12
C ALA A 9 -23.42 26.55 17.43
N SER A 10 -24.68 26.67 17.00
CA SER A 10 -25.73 25.68 17.29
C SER A 10 -25.48 24.30 16.65
N LYS A 11 -24.97 24.24 15.41
CA LYS A 11 -24.62 22.97 14.75
C LYS A 11 -23.40 22.28 15.36
N HIS A 12 -22.45 23.04 15.90
CA HIS A 12 -21.29 22.48 16.61
C HIS A 12 -21.64 22.02 18.03
N PHE A 13 -22.56 22.72 18.69
CA PHE A 13 -23.05 22.36 20.04
C PHE A 13 -23.94 21.11 20.01
N GLN A 14 -24.87 21.01 19.05
CA GLN A 14 -25.71 19.81 18.86
C GLN A 14 -24.88 18.56 18.49
N LYS A 15 -23.80 18.72 17.71
CA LYS A 15 -22.88 17.61 17.41
C LYS A 15 -22.13 17.10 18.65
N ARG A 16 -21.82 17.98 19.62
CA ARG A 16 -21.13 17.59 20.86
C ARG A 16 -22.09 16.87 21.82
N GLN A 17 -23.31 17.37 22.00
CA GLN A 17 -24.32 16.70 22.83
C GLN A 17 -24.78 15.35 22.25
N ALA A 18 -24.88 15.21 20.93
CA ALA A 18 -25.22 13.92 20.29
C ALA A 18 -24.12 12.84 20.46
N HIS A 19 -22.87 13.25 20.70
CA HIS A 19 -21.78 12.31 20.98
C HIS A 19 -21.80 11.79 22.43
N GLU A 20 -22.41 12.53 23.37
CA GLU A 20 -22.59 12.12 24.77
C GLU A 20 -23.79 11.19 24.96
N ALA A 21 -24.77 11.22 24.04
CA ALA A 21 -25.98 10.39 24.10
C ALA A 21 -25.86 9.00 23.45
N LEU A 22 -24.78 8.73 22.71
CA LEU A 22 -24.58 7.42 22.09
C LEU A 22 -23.90 6.45 23.06
N PRO A 23 -24.32 5.17 23.10
CA PRO A 23 -23.58 4.16 23.85
C PRO A 23 -22.09 4.21 23.52
N SER A 24 -21.23 4.13 24.53
CA SER A 24 -19.78 4.30 24.38
C SER A 24 -19.18 3.44 23.26
N THR A 25 -19.75 2.24 23.05
CA THR A 25 -19.44 1.33 21.94
C THR A 25 -19.70 1.95 20.56
N VAL A 26 -20.86 2.58 20.36
CA VAL A 26 -21.22 3.23 19.08
C VAL A 26 -20.34 4.44 18.84
N GLY A 27 -20.11 5.28 19.86
CA GLY A 27 -19.22 6.43 19.76
C GLY A 27 -17.78 6.02 19.36
N ARG A 28 -17.26 4.94 19.97
CA ARG A 28 -15.94 4.38 19.64
C ARG A 28 -15.88 3.83 18.21
N PHE A 29 -16.93 3.13 17.77
CA PHE A 29 -17.04 2.62 16.39
C PHE A 29 -17.02 3.76 15.37
N LEU A 30 -17.85 4.80 15.55
CA LEU A 30 -17.90 5.96 14.66
C LEU A 30 -16.57 6.72 14.60
N LYS A 31 -15.85 6.84 15.73
CA LYS A 31 -14.51 7.43 15.75
C LYS A 31 -13.53 6.61 14.92
N LYS A 32 -13.56 5.27 15.02
CA LYS A 32 -12.74 4.37 14.19
C LYS A 32 -13.08 4.52 12.69
N CYS A 33 -14.35 4.52 12.31
CA CYS A 33 -14.79 4.77 10.93
C CYS A 33 -14.27 6.11 10.41
N SER A 34 -14.38 7.17 11.23
CA SER A 34 -13.88 8.49 10.83
C SER A 34 -12.37 8.50 10.60
N SER A 35 -11.60 7.80 11.42
CA SER A 35 -10.15 7.66 11.23
C SER A 35 -9.83 6.85 9.98
N SER A 36 -10.50 5.71 9.78
CA SER A 36 -10.30 4.86 8.61
C SER A 36 -10.64 5.58 7.30
N ASN A 37 -11.72 6.37 7.27
CA ASN A 37 -12.05 7.23 6.12
C ASN A 37 -10.99 8.31 5.84
N LYS A 38 -10.39 8.90 6.89
CA LYS A 38 -9.29 9.86 6.71
C LYS A 38 -8.07 9.17 6.09
N THR A 39 -7.74 7.96 6.54
CA THR A 39 -6.68 7.14 5.93
C THR A 39 -6.99 6.85 4.46
N PHE A 40 -8.19 6.35 4.15
CA PHE A 40 -8.62 6.11 2.76
C PHE A 40 -8.46 7.36 1.89
N LYS A 41 -8.92 8.53 2.35
CA LYS A 41 -8.78 9.79 1.60
C LYS A 41 -7.33 10.21 1.41
N ARG A 42 -6.47 9.96 2.39
CA ARG A 42 -5.03 10.23 2.27
C ARG A 42 -4.38 9.33 1.23
N THR A 43 -4.75 8.04 1.21
CA THR A 43 -4.17 7.02 0.33
C THR A 43 -4.68 7.11 -1.12
N TYR A 44 -5.98 7.35 -1.30
CA TYR A 44 -6.64 7.26 -2.60
C TYR A 44 -7.24 8.58 -3.10
N GLY A 45 -7.27 9.63 -2.28
CA GLY A 45 -7.92 10.90 -2.63
C GLY A 45 -7.22 11.69 -3.74
N CYS A 46 -5.96 11.37 -4.05
CA CYS A 46 -5.26 11.89 -5.22
C CYS A 46 -5.64 11.18 -6.53
N ILE A 47 -6.26 9.99 -6.45
CA ILE A 47 -6.69 9.22 -7.61
C ILE A 47 -8.08 9.69 -8.04
N ALA A 48 -9.04 9.65 -7.11
CA ALA A 48 -10.41 9.99 -7.36
C ALA A 48 -11.08 10.56 -6.09
N LYS A 49 -11.99 11.51 -6.28
CA LYS A 49 -12.81 12.06 -5.18
C LYS A 49 -14.01 11.15 -4.91
N VAL A 50 -13.79 10.04 -4.21
CA VAL A 50 -14.87 9.11 -3.83
C VAL A 50 -15.89 9.81 -2.90
N PRO A 51 -17.17 9.90 -3.28
CA PRO A 51 -18.18 10.54 -2.44
C PRO A 51 -18.36 9.83 -1.10
N ARG A 52 -18.60 10.59 -0.02
CA ARG A 52 -18.78 10.03 1.33
C ARG A 52 -19.90 8.99 1.40
N ARG A 53 -20.96 9.15 0.60
CA ARG A 53 -22.10 8.22 0.51
C ARG A 53 -21.72 6.83 -0.02
N CYS A 54 -20.60 6.73 -0.74
CA CYS A 54 -20.09 5.46 -1.27
C CYS A 54 -19.24 4.70 -0.24
N MET A 55 -18.80 5.34 0.84
CA MET A 55 -17.95 4.70 1.85
C MET A 55 -18.73 3.60 2.57
N THR A 56 -18.20 2.38 2.50
CA THR A 56 -18.69 1.22 3.25
C THR A 56 -17.65 0.86 4.31
N PHE A 57 -18.12 0.41 5.49
CA PHE A 57 -17.24 0.02 6.60
C PHE A 57 -17.55 -1.41 7.03
N ASP A 58 -16.50 -2.15 7.38
CA ASP A 58 -16.62 -3.49 7.93
C ASP A 58 -17.01 -3.48 9.42
N LYS A 59 -17.17 -4.67 10.00
CA LYS A 59 -17.48 -4.87 11.43
C LYS A 59 -16.37 -4.33 12.36
N ARG A 60 -15.16 -4.09 11.85
CA ARG A 60 -14.01 -3.53 12.58
C ARG A 60 -13.87 -2.02 12.40
N ALA A 61 -14.86 -1.36 11.78
CA ALA A 61 -14.87 0.05 11.45
C ALA A 61 -13.75 0.48 10.47
N GLN A 62 -13.22 -0.46 9.69
CA GLN A 62 -12.31 -0.19 8.59
C GLN A 62 -13.09 0.04 7.30
N VAL A 63 -12.57 0.87 6.40
CA VAL A 63 -13.15 1.03 5.07
C VAL A 63 -13.08 -0.32 4.35
N ASP A 64 -14.24 -0.82 3.97
CA ASP A 64 -14.38 -1.96 3.08
C ASP A 64 -14.12 -1.46 1.65
N LEU A 65 -12.95 -1.80 1.11
CA LEU A 65 -12.52 -1.34 -0.21
C LEU A 65 -13.46 -1.82 -1.31
N SER A 66 -13.76 -3.13 -1.35
CA SER A 66 -14.65 -3.72 -2.36
C SER A 66 -16.06 -3.15 -2.28
N GLY A 67 -16.63 -3.05 -1.08
CA GLY A 67 -17.95 -2.43 -0.88
C GLY A 67 -17.98 -0.93 -1.18
N THR A 68 -16.86 -0.23 -1.02
CA THR A 68 -16.72 1.19 -1.36
C THR A 68 -16.60 1.40 -2.86
N VAL A 69 -15.75 0.61 -3.54
CA VAL A 69 -15.57 0.66 -5.00
C VAL A 69 -16.88 0.33 -5.70
N ARG A 70 -17.58 -0.74 -5.28
CA ARG A 70 -18.88 -1.12 -5.85
C ARG A 70 -19.92 0.00 -5.80
N LYS A 71 -20.00 0.74 -4.69
CA LYS A 71 -20.88 1.91 -4.60
C LYS A 71 -20.39 3.10 -5.42
N ALA A 72 -19.09 3.19 -5.66
CA ALA A 72 -18.49 4.26 -6.45
C ALA A 72 -18.72 4.06 -7.96
N GLU A 73 -18.97 2.83 -8.42
CA GLU A 73 -19.25 2.49 -9.82
C GLU A 73 -20.37 3.35 -10.43
N ALA A 74 -21.42 3.62 -9.65
CA ALA A 74 -22.59 4.37 -10.11
C ALA A 74 -22.38 5.90 -10.20
N VAL A 75 -21.25 6.42 -9.71
CA VAL A 75 -21.07 7.88 -9.52
C VAL A 75 -19.74 8.42 -10.01
N LEU A 76 -18.71 7.56 -10.17
CA LEU A 76 -17.41 7.98 -10.69
C LEU A 76 -17.39 7.91 -12.21
N ALA A 77 -16.59 8.78 -12.82
CA ALA A 77 -16.26 8.66 -14.24
C ALA A 77 -15.52 7.33 -14.49
N PRO A 78 -15.72 6.67 -15.64
CA PRO A 78 -15.07 5.38 -15.93
C PRO A 78 -13.56 5.37 -15.75
N SER A 79 -12.86 6.43 -16.16
CA SER A 79 -11.40 6.54 -16.03
C SER A 79 -10.93 6.65 -14.57
N ASP A 80 -11.68 7.36 -13.71
CA ASP A 80 -11.40 7.44 -12.27
C ASP A 80 -11.74 6.12 -11.56
N LEU A 81 -12.85 5.49 -11.96
CA LEU A 81 -13.26 4.17 -11.47
C LEU A 81 -12.21 3.10 -11.81
N PHE A 82 -11.67 3.14 -13.03
CA PHE A 82 -10.61 2.24 -13.47
C PHE A 82 -9.37 2.37 -12.58
N LYS A 83 -8.92 3.59 -12.32
CA LYS A 83 -7.73 3.83 -11.49
C LYS A 83 -7.95 3.41 -10.04
N ILE A 84 -9.13 3.68 -9.46
CA ILE A 84 -9.40 3.27 -8.07
C ILE A 84 -9.51 1.74 -7.96
N GLN A 85 -10.10 1.05 -8.94
CA GLN A 85 -10.13 -0.41 -9.03
C GLN A 85 -8.71 -0.99 -9.10
N CYS A 86 -7.83 -0.39 -9.92
CA CYS A 86 -6.42 -0.79 -9.99
C CYS A 86 -5.71 -0.65 -8.63
N ALA A 87 -5.84 0.51 -7.97
CA ALA A 87 -5.12 0.80 -6.72
C ALA A 87 -5.65 0.03 -5.49
N THR A 88 -6.93 -0.36 -5.51
CA THR A 88 -7.56 -1.17 -4.46
C THR A 88 -7.56 -2.68 -4.78
N ASN A 89 -7.02 -3.07 -5.94
CA ASN A 89 -7.06 -4.44 -6.47
C ASN A 89 -8.48 -5.04 -6.53
N CYS A 90 -9.51 -4.21 -6.71
CA CYS A 90 -10.88 -4.65 -6.96
C CYS A 90 -11.06 -4.86 -8.48
N THR A 91 -10.45 -5.93 -9.00
CA THR A 91 -10.25 -6.12 -10.44
C THR A 91 -11.37 -6.90 -11.13
N GLU A 92 -12.41 -7.33 -10.41
CA GLU A 92 -13.44 -8.25 -10.92
C GLU A 92 -14.20 -7.69 -12.14
N ARG A 93 -14.37 -6.37 -12.19
CA ARG A 93 -15.07 -5.65 -13.27
C ARG A 93 -14.15 -4.71 -14.06
N LEU A 94 -12.83 -4.87 -13.93
CA LEU A 94 -11.87 -3.91 -14.49
C LEU A 94 -11.93 -3.84 -16.03
N GLU A 95 -12.17 -4.97 -16.70
CA GLU A 95 -12.38 -5.04 -18.16
C GLU A 95 -13.67 -4.35 -18.60
N GLU A 96 -14.77 -4.53 -17.85
CA GLU A 96 -16.03 -3.82 -18.13
C GLU A 96 -15.82 -2.30 -17.98
N THR A 97 -15.21 -1.85 -16.88
CA THR A 97 -14.88 -0.43 -16.68
C THR A 97 -13.99 0.12 -17.79
N TRP A 98 -13.03 -0.68 -18.27
CA TRP A 98 -12.17 -0.31 -19.40
C TRP A 98 -12.98 -0.03 -20.68
N THR A 99 -13.96 -0.89 -21.00
CA THR A 99 -14.82 -0.69 -22.18
C THR A 99 -15.74 0.52 -22.07
N MET A 100 -16.05 0.97 -20.84
CA MET A 100 -16.81 2.21 -20.60
C MET A 100 -15.97 3.48 -20.76
N CYS A 101 -14.64 3.38 -20.70
CA CYS A 101 -13.76 4.51 -21.00
C CYS A 101 -13.85 4.89 -22.48
N SER A 102 -13.89 6.18 -22.78
CA SER A 102 -13.79 6.66 -24.16
C SER A 102 -12.44 6.28 -24.79
N ALA A 103 -12.38 6.18 -26.13
CA ALA A 103 -11.13 5.89 -26.84
C ALA A 103 -9.99 6.89 -26.49
N LYS A 104 -10.35 8.16 -26.22
CA LYS A 104 -9.39 9.17 -25.77
C LYS A 104 -8.83 8.84 -24.39
N GLU A 105 -9.68 8.46 -23.43
CA GLU A 105 -9.25 8.06 -22.09
C GLU A 105 -8.39 6.79 -22.11
N GLN A 106 -8.81 5.78 -22.86
CA GLN A 106 -8.04 4.54 -23.05
C GLN A 106 -6.63 4.84 -23.59
N LYS A 107 -6.55 5.67 -24.63
CA LYS A 107 -5.28 6.12 -25.21
C LYS A 107 -4.42 6.86 -24.18
N LEU A 108 -5.00 7.71 -23.34
CA LEU A 108 -4.27 8.44 -22.30
C LEU A 108 -3.75 7.50 -21.20
N LEU A 109 -4.55 6.53 -20.77
CA LEU A 109 -4.15 5.54 -19.76
C LEU A 109 -2.98 4.67 -20.24
N ILE A 110 -3.01 4.21 -21.50
CA ILE A 110 -1.93 3.40 -22.09
C ILE A 110 -0.67 4.24 -22.37
N LYS A 111 -0.83 5.45 -22.90
CA LYS A 111 0.30 6.28 -23.35
C LYS A 111 0.88 7.19 -22.27
N SER A 112 0.36 7.16 -21.05
CA SER A 112 0.89 8.04 -20.00
C SER A 112 2.38 7.80 -19.78
N ARG A 113 3.13 8.90 -19.75
CA ARG A 113 4.57 8.92 -19.45
C ARG A 113 4.87 9.32 -18.02
N SER A 114 3.84 9.68 -17.24
CA SER A 114 4.02 10.01 -15.83
C SER A 114 4.45 8.77 -15.07
N LYS A 115 5.49 8.90 -14.23
CA LYS A 115 5.88 7.85 -13.28
C LYS A 115 4.74 7.51 -12.32
N GLU A 116 3.91 8.49 -12.00
CA GLU A 116 2.75 8.30 -11.13
C GLU A 116 1.66 7.46 -11.80
N ASP A 117 1.67 7.36 -13.14
CA ASP A 117 0.67 6.63 -13.89
C ASP A 117 1.07 5.19 -14.21
N VAL A 118 2.20 4.72 -13.66
CA VAL A 118 2.79 3.43 -14.00
C VAL A 118 1.83 2.26 -13.73
N LEU A 119 1.05 2.31 -12.64
CA LEU A 119 0.11 1.26 -12.27
C LEU A 119 -1.01 1.12 -13.31
N TRP A 120 -1.76 2.19 -13.57
CA TRP A 120 -2.89 2.12 -14.51
C TRP A 120 -2.44 1.92 -15.94
N ARG A 121 -1.25 2.42 -16.32
CA ARG A 121 -0.67 2.09 -17.62
C ARG A 121 -0.44 0.59 -17.75
N CYS A 122 0.14 -0.05 -16.74
CA CYS A 122 0.39 -1.49 -16.77
C CYS A 122 -0.91 -2.29 -16.80
N LYS A 123 -1.89 -1.93 -15.97
CA LYS A 123 -3.22 -2.58 -15.98
C LYS A 123 -4.00 -2.36 -17.29
N ALA A 124 -3.93 -1.16 -17.87
CA ALA A 124 -4.52 -0.88 -19.17
C ALA A 124 -3.83 -1.67 -20.29
N ALA A 125 -2.51 -1.78 -20.24
CA ALA A 125 -1.75 -2.60 -21.19
C ALA A 125 -2.08 -4.10 -21.06
N GLU A 126 -2.18 -4.64 -19.83
CA GLU A 126 -2.64 -6.02 -19.56
C GLU A 126 -3.97 -6.31 -20.25
N ILE A 127 -4.96 -5.44 -20.03
CA ILE A 127 -6.29 -5.58 -20.63
C ILE A 127 -6.23 -5.42 -22.16
N HIS A 128 -5.48 -4.44 -22.65
CA HIS A 128 -5.36 -4.20 -24.10
C HIS A 128 -4.71 -5.38 -24.83
N VAL A 129 -3.67 -5.98 -24.24
CA VAL A 129 -3.03 -7.21 -24.72
C VAL A 129 -4.03 -8.36 -24.74
N LYS A 130 -4.78 -8.56 -23.64
CA LYS A 130 -5.80 -9.61 -23.54
C LYS A 130 -6.88 -9.47 -24.62
N LEU A 131 -7.30 -8.25 -24.91
CA LEU A 131 -8.38 -7.98 -25.89
C LEU A 131 -7.92 -8.02 -27.34
N THR A 132 -6.67 -7.65 -27.63
CA THR A 132 -6.17 -7.51 -29.02
C THR A 132 -5.19 -8.60 -29.44
N GLY A 133 -4.68 -9.40 -28.51
CA GLY A 133 -3.62 -10.39 -28.77
C GLY A 133 -2.24 -9.77 -29.01
N SER A 134 -2.09 -8.45 -28.82
CA SER A 134 -0.81 -7.75 -29.01
C SER A 134 0.24 -8.22 -28.01
N GLN A 135 1.52 -8.32 -28.39
CA GLN A 135 2.59 -8.54 -27.42
C GLN A 135 3.00 -7.21 -26.74
N SER A 136 3.08 -7.20 -25.41
CA SER A 136 3.62 -6.08 -24.64
C SER A 136 4.36 -6.59 -23.41
N ILE A 137 5.52 -5.99 -23.13
CA ILE A 137 6.28 -6.24 -21.90
C ILE A 137 5.73 -5.29 -20.83
N ILE A 138 5.14 -5.87 -19.78
CA ILE A 138 4.63 -5.10 -18.64
C ILE A 138 5.71 -5.10 -17.54
N PRO A 139 6.34 -3.95 -17.25
CA PRO A 139 7.39 -3.88 -16.24
C PRO A 139 6.78 -4.01 -14.84
N SER A 140 6.94 -5.17 -14.20
CA SER A 140 6.32 -5.48 -12.90
C SER A 140 6.99 -4.79 -11.71
N TRP A 141 8.32 -4.68 -11.69
CA TRP A 141 9.07 -4.17 -10.54
C TRP A 141 8.80 -2.68 -10.22
N PRO A 142 8.85 -1.74 -11.20
CA PRO A 142 8.56 -0.34 -10.91
C PRO A 142 7.12 -0.11 -10.41
N VAL A 143 6.19 -0.97 -10.82
CA VAL A 143 4.79 -0.88 -10.38
C VAL A 143 4.65 -1.31 -8.93
N PHE A 144 5.29 -2.42 -8.54
CA PHE A 144 5.30 -2.87 -7.15
C PHE A 144 5.78 -1.76 -6.21
N SER A 145 6.99 -1.22 -6.46
CA SER A 145 7.59 -0.21 -5.58
C SER A 145 6.73 1.05 -5.51
N HIS A 146 6.17 1.48 -6.65
CA HIS A 146 5.27 2.64 -6.68
C HIS A 146 3.99 2.40 -5.86
N CYS A 147 3.35 1.23 -5.99
CA CYS A 147 2.17 0.89 -5.20
C CYS A 147 2.50 0.84 -3.70
N ALA A 148 3.65 0.25 -3.36
CA ALA A 148 4.14 0.15 -2.01
C ALA A 148 4.41 1.54 -1.39
N GLU A 149 5.00 2.48 -2.13
CA GLU A 149 5.24 3.86 -1.68
C GLU A 149 3.95 4.67 -1.50
N LYS A 150 2.94 4.42 -2.33
CA LYS A 150 1.64 5.13 -2.26
C LYS A 150 0.69 4.49 -1.23
N GLY A 151 1.08 3.39 -0.58
CA GLY A 151 0.25 2.67 0.38
C GLY A 151 -0.87 1.82 -0.26
N TRP A 152 -0.77 1.54 -1.56
CA TRP A 152 -1.69 0.67 -2.31
C TRP A 152 -1.30 -0.78 -2.15
N HIS A 153 -1.30 -1.26 -0.90
CA HIS A 153 -0.74 -2.57 -0.55
C HIS A 153 -1.41 -3.74 -1.26
N ASP A 154 -2.72 -3.68 -1.54
CA ASP A 154 -3.41 -4.74 -2.29
C ASP A 154 -2.90 -4.84 -3.74
N ALA A 155 -2.73 -3.70 -4.41
CA ALA A 155 -2.14 -3.66 -5.74
C ALA A 155 -0.68 -4.12 -5.72
N ALA A 156 0.12 -3.68 -4.73
CA ALA A 156 1.49 -4.15 -4.59
C ALA A 156 1.56 -5.68 -4.45
N MET A 157 0.70 -6.28 -3.63
CA MET A 157 0.66 -7.74 -3.46
C MET A 157 0.24 -8.49 -4.73
N ASP A 158 -0.65 -7.93 -5.57
CA ASP A 158 -0.97 -8.53 -6.87
C ASP A 158 0.27 -8.62 -7.79
N PHE A 159 1.07 -7.56 -7.85
CA PHE A 159 2.32 -7.57 -8.63
C PHE A 159 3.36 -8.52 -8.01
N TYR A 160 3.47 -8.53 -6.68
CA TYR A 160 4.39 -9.41 -5.95
C TYR A 160 4.15 -10.89 -6.26
N ARG A 161 2.89 -11.34 -6.21
CA ARG A 161 2.53 -12.75 -6.43
C ARG A 161 2.90 -13.26 -7.82
N LYS A 162 2.90 -12.37 -8.82
CA LYS A 162 3.22 -12.68 -10.22
C LYS A 162 4.73 -12.74 -10.51
N GLN A 163 5.58 -12.46 -9.53
CA GLN A 163 7.03 -12.49 -9.72
C GLN A 163 7.60 -13.90 -9.56
N SER A 164 8.78 -14.14 -10.14
CA SER A 164 9.61 -15.31 -9.81
C SER A 164 10.07 -15.26 -8.35
N ASP A 165 10.44 -16.40 -7.78
CA ASP A 165 10.87 -16.46 -6.37
C ASP A 165 12.11 -15.63 -6.08
N GLU A 166 13.09 -15.64 -6.99
CA GLU A 166 14.27 -14.76 -6.92
C GLU A 166 13.84 -13.29 -6.81
N LYS A 167 12.89 -12.86 -7.65
CA LYS A 167 12.42 -11.48 -7.66
C LYS A 167 11.52 -11.14 -6.46
N LYS A 168 10.73 -12.10 -5.98
CA LYS A 168 9.98 -11.97 -4.72
C LYS A 168 10.93 -11.79 -3.54
N MET A 169 12.04 -12.52 -3.51
CA MET A 169 13.07 -12.40 -2.49
C MET A 169 13.70 -11.00 -2.49
N GLU A 170 14.14 -10.51 -3.65
CA GLU A 170 14.66 -9.14 -3.78
C GLU A 170 13.66 -8.07 -3.31
N LEU A 171 12.40 -8.18 -3.76
CA LEU A 171 11.33 -7.26 -3.38
C LEU A 171 11.05 -7.27 -1.88
N PHE A 172 11.00 -8.47 -1.29
CA PHE A 172 10.81 -8.64 0.14
C PHE A 172 11.92 -7.98 0.92
N LEU A 173 13.18 -8.21 0.54
CA LEU A 173 14.33 -7.61 1.23
C LEU A 173 14.34 -6.08 1.10
N TYR A 174 14.04 -5.55 -0.09
CA TYR A 174 13.92 -4.11 -0.30
C TYR A 174 12.85 -3.48 0.62
N GLU A 175 11.65 -4.08 0.66
CA GLU A 175 10.55 -3.60 1.49
C GLU A 175 10.81 -3.77 2.97
N TRP A 176 11.43 -4.87 3.39
CA TRP A 176 11.80 -5.09 4.78
C TRP A 176 12.79 -4.04 5.27
N MET A 177 13.80 -3.71 4.46
CA MET A 177 14.73 -2.63 4.77
C MET A 177 14.07 -1.24 4.75
N ARG A 178 13.09 -1.01 3.87
CA ARG A 178 12.31 0.25 3.85
C ARG A 178 11.45 0.39 5.09
N ALA A 179 10.78 -0.68 5.49
CA ALA A 179 9.99 -0.76 6.72
C ALA A 179 10.83 -0.44 7.97
N LEU A 180 12.08 -0.89 8.02
CA LEU A 180 13.00 -0.50 9.10
C LEU A 180 13.25 1.00 9.19
N LYS A 181 13.35 1.68 8.05
CA LYS A 181 13.62 3.12 7.98
C LYS A 181 12.37 3.93 8.31
N GLU A 182 11.22 3.52 7.79
CA GLU A 182 9.95 4.25 7.87
C GLU A 182 9.12 3.86 9.10
N LYS A 183 9.50 2.76 9.77
CA LYS A 183 8.76 2.13 10.87
C LYS A 183 7.34 1.71 10.48
N ASP A 184 7.16 1.33 9.20
CA ASP A 184 5.90 0.80 8.66
C ASP A 184 6.11 -0.62 8.13
N PHE A 185 5.57 -1.61 8.85
CA PHE A 185 5.68 -3.03 8.52
C PHE A 185 4.38 -3.61 7.93
N HIS A 186 3.41 -2.78 7.55
CA HIS A 186 2.12 -3.28 7.08
C HIS A 186 2.25 -4.15 5.82
N LEU A 187 3.03 -3.73 4.83
CA LEU A 187 3.25 -4.52 3.61
C LEU A 187 4.13 -5.74 3.89
N VAL A 188 5.22 -5.56 4.64
CA VAL A 188 6.13 -6.65 5.03
C VAL A 188 5.38 -7.81 5.71
N ARG A 189 4.49 -7.50 6.66
CA ARG A 189 3.66 -8.52 7.32
C ARG A 189 2.85 -9.34 6.32
N ARG A 190 2.29 -8.70 5.28
CA ARG A 190 1.52 -9.39 4.23
C ARG A 190 2.42 -10.25 3.36
N MET A 191 3.58 -9.73 2.95
CA MET A 191 4.54 -10.48 2.15
C MET A 191 5.07 -11.68 2.93
N ASN A 192 5.35 -11.53 4.23
CA ASN A 192 5.83 -12.60 5.09
C ASN A 192 4.80 -13.73 5.25
N ALA A 193 3.50 -13.41 5.28
CA ALA A 193 2.43 -14.39 5.35
C ALA A 193 2.26 -15.23 4.07
N GLU A 194 2.81 -14.77 2.94
CA GLU A 194 2.74 -15.43 1.63
C GLU A 194 4.13 -15.86 1.12
N LYS A 195 5.16 -15.75 1.96
CA LYS A 195 6.54 -16.07 1.59
C LYS A 195 6.72 -17.58 1.54
N GLU A 196 7.09 -18.09 0.36
CA GLU A 196 7.39 -19.51 0.11
C GLU A 196 8.87 -19.76 -0.26
N PHE A 197 9.71 -18.71 -0.32
CA PHE A 197 11.14 -18.82 -0.61
C PHE A 197 11.99 -18.73 0.65
N THR A 198 13.22 -19.25 0.59
CA THR A 198 14.25 -19.03 1.61
C THR A 198 15.13 -17.86 1.20
N ILE A 199 15.57 -17.04 2.15
CA ILE A 199 16.49 -15.94 1.84
C ILE A 199 17.91 -16.47 1.74
N GLU A 200 18.52 -16.31 0.56
CA GLU A 200 19.92 -16.65 0.34
C GLU A 200 20.85 -15.64 1.02
N PHE A 201 21.87 -16.16 1.69
CA PHE A 201 22.80 -15.37 2.51
C PHE A 201 23.58 -14.34 1.67
N ASP A 202 24.06 -14.74 0.49
CA ASP A 202 24.90 -13.89 -0.35
C ASP A 202 24.09 -12.74 -0.94
N LEU A 203 22.88 -12.99 -1.43
CA LEU A 203 21.99 -11.95 -1.92
C LEU A 203 21.63 -10.93 -0.83
N PHE A 204 21.29 -11.40 0.38
CA PHE A 204 21.02 -10.49 1.49
C PHE A 204 22.24 -9.63 1.84
N ARG A 205 23.43 -10.23 1.86
CA ARG A 205 24.69 -9.53 2.11
C ARG A 205 24.97 -8.46 1.05
N GLU A 206 24.74 -8.76 -0.22
CA GLU A 206 24.91 -7.81 -1.33
C GLU A 206 23.92 -6.66 -1.23
N LEU A 207 22.63 -6.94 -1.01
CA LEU A 207 21.62 -5.90 -0.86
C LEU A 207 21.89 -4.97 0.32
N VAL A 208 22.37 -5.49 1.46
CA VAL A 208 22.77 -4.65 2.60
C VAL A 208 24.01 -3.81 2.30
N ARG A 209 24.90 -4.25 1.39
CA ARG A 209 26.04 -3.45 0.92
C ARG A 209 25.61 -2.34 -0.02
N GLU A 210 24.70 -2.63 -0.94
CA GLU A 210 24.18 -1.67 -1.93
C GLU A 210 23.29 -0.60 -1.30
N TRP A 211 22.47 -0.99 -0.32
CA TRP A 211 21.75 -0.05 0.51
C TRP A 211 22.75 0.76 1.32
N ARG A 212 22.87 2.06 1.00
CA ARG A 212 23.79 3.11 1.53
C ARG A 212 23.86 3.29 3.06
N TYR A 213 23.52 2.29 3.86
CA TYR A 213 24.01 2.17 5.21
C TYR A 213 25.54 2.11 5.12
N LYS A 214 26.21 2.95 5.91
CA LYS A 214 27.67 2.97 6.08
C LYS A 214 28.15 1.68 6.77
N GLY A 215 27.91 0.52 6.14
CA GLY A 215 28.18 -0.82 6.63
C GLY A 215 27.10 -1.43 7.54
N MET A 216 27.25 -2.74 7.73
CA MET A 216 26.39 -3.65 8.50
C MET A 216 26.07 -3.18 9.93
N LYS A 217 26.99 -2.47 10.58
CA LYS A 217 26.79 -1.94 11.94
C LYS A 217 25.61 -0.98 12.04
N ARG A 218 25.38 -0.15 11.02
CA ARG A 218 24.29 0.85 11.05
C ARG A 218 22.93 0.17 10.80
N PHE A 219 22.91 -0.89 10.00
CA PHE A 219 21.75 -1.74 9.82
C PHE A 219 21.30 -2.37 11.14
N LEU A 220 22.22 -3.04 11.86
CA LEU A 220 21.93 -3.66 13.16
C LEU A 220 21.36 -2.65 14.16
N LYS A 221 22.00 -1.48 14.29
CA LYS A 221 21.51 -0.39 15.16
C LYS A 221 20.12 0.10 14.77
N GLN A 222 19.83 0.20 13.47
CA GLN A 222 18.50 0.63 13.00
C GLN A 222 17.44 -0.40 13.38
N LYS A 223 17.73 -1.70 13.20
CA LYS A 223 16.81 -2.76 13.58
C LYS A 223 16.51 -2.76 15.06
N GLU A 224 17.55 -2.71 15.91
CA GLU A 224 17.40 -2.61 17.36
C GLU A 224 16.53 -1.40 17.75
N ALA A 225 16.78 -0.24 17.16
CA ALA A 225 16.02 0.99 17.43
C ALA A 225 14.57 0.95 16.90
N THR A 226 14.27 0.11 15.92
CA THR A 226 12.96 0.05 15.28
C THR A 226 11.99 -0.89 16.00
N GLN A 227 12.48 -1.83 16.81
CA GLN A 227 11.67 -2.86 17.46
C GLN A 227 10.78 -3.60 16.45
N VAL A 228 11.40 -4.36 15.55
CA VAL A 228 10.70 -5.11 14.50
C VAL A 228 9.59 -5.97 15.12
N PRO A 229 8.34 -5.87 14.63
CA PRO A 229 7.25 -6.70 15.14
C PRO A 229 7.56 -8.20 15.02
N GLY A 230 7.12 -8.99 15.99
CA GLY A 230 7.41 -10.44 16.03
C GLY A 230 6.97 -11.19 14.77
N ASP A 231 5.85 -10.78 14.18
CA ASP A 231 5.31 -11.35 12.93
C ASP A 231 6.02 -10.86 11.65
N CYS A 232 6.98 -9.96 11.79
CA CYS A 232 7.85 -9.43 10.74
C CYS A 232 9.32 -9.84 10.94
N LEU A 233 9.61 -10.66 11.96
CA LEU A 233 10.93 -11.26 12.14
C LEU A 233 11.14 -12.34 11.09
N VAL A 234 12.34 -12.37 10.53
CA VAL A 234 12.70 -13.24 9.42
C VAL A 234 13.87 -14.10 9.88
N PRO A 235 13.68 -15.41 10.13
CA PRO A 235 14.69 -16.26 10.74
C PRO A 235 16.05 -16.21 10.04
N GLU A 236 16.08 -16.12 8.72
CA GLU A 236 17.30 -16.04 7.93
C GLU A 236 18.07 -14.73 8.18
N ILE A 237 17.35 -13.63 8.36
CA ILE A 237 17.95 -12.34 8.75
C ILE A 237 18.49 -12.43 10.19
N GLU A 238 17.75 -13.05 11.12
CA GLU A 238 18.25 -13.26 12.50
C GLU A 238 19.53 -14.11 12.53
N GLN A 239 19.57 -15.18 11.74
CA GLN A 239 20.76 -16.04 11.62
C GLN A 239 21.95 -15.28 11.02
N PHE A 240 21.69 -14.45 10.02
CA PHE A 240 22.70 -13.58 9.44
C PHE A 240 23.34 -12.66 10.48
N GLU A 241 22.54 -12.03 11.34
CA GLU A 241 23.03 -11.13 12.38
C GLU A 241 23.91 -11.85 13.40
N LYS A 242 23.50 -13.05 13.83
CA LYS A 242 24.32 -13.89 14.71
C LYS A 242 25.69 -14.16 14.10
N LYS A 243 25.74 -14.55 12.81
CA LYS A 243 26.99 -14.80 12.09
C LYS A 243 27.87 -13.54 12.04
N VAL A 244 27.30 -12.38 11.72
CA VAL A 244 28.04 -11.11 11.71
C VAL A 244 28.60 -10.75 13.09
N ASN A 245 27.79 -10.87 14.13
CA ASN A 245 28.20 -10.52 15.50
C ASN A 245 29.31 -11.45 16.01
N MET A 246 29.25 -12.75 15.68
CA MET A 246 30.33 -13.70 15.98
C MET A 246 31.65 -13.27 15.32
N VAL A 247 31.64 -12.98 14.02
CA VAL A 247 32.85 -12.54 13.29
C VAL A 247 33.42 -11.25 13.89
N VAL A 248 32.56 -10.28 14.23
CA VAL A 248 33.00 -9.01 14.84
C VAL A 248 33.60 -9.23 16.23
N SER A 249 33.08 -10.17 17.02
CA SER A 249 33.62 -10.48 18.35
C SER A 249 35.01 -11.12 18.28
N VAL A 250 35.23 -12.08 17.38
CA VAL A 250 36.53 -12.76 17.18
C VAL A 250 37.63 -11.78 16.78
N ILE A 251 37.32 -10.84 15.86
CA ILE A 251 38.29 -9.82 15.42
C ILE A 251 38.70 -8.88 16.57
N LYS A 252 37.78 -8.60 17.51
CA LYS A 252 38.09 -7.75 18.67
C LYS A 252 38.94 -8.47 19.73
N SER A 253 38.79 -9.78 19.87
CA SER A 253 39.56 -10.58 20.84
C SER A 253 41.01 -10.85 20.41
N ASN A 254 41.33 -10.66 19.12
CA ASN A 254 42.66 -10.85 18.55
C ASN A 254 43.45 -9.54 18.36
N LYS A 255 42.99 -8.44 18.94
CA LYS A 255 43.67 -7.14 18.99
C LYS A 255 43.93 -6.74 20.42
#